data_AF-A0A1D2VCL1-F1
#
_entry.id   AF-A0A1D2VCL1-F1
#
_cell.length_a   1.000
_cell.length_b   1.000
_cell.length_c   1.000
_cell.angle_alpha   90.00
_cell.angle_beta   90.00
_cell.angle_gamma   90.00
#
_symmetry.space_group_name_H-M   'P 1'
#
loop_
_entity.id
_entity.type
_entity.pdbx_description
1 polymer ?
#
loop_
_entity_poly.entity_id
_entity_poly.type
_entity_poly.pdbx_seq_one_letter_code
_entity_poly.pdbx_strand_id
1 'polypeptide(L)'
;MVLSNDFNKINFKINDNINQSNILNLESIFILNGISRFSNSLSKWSGYADNSIDILPFQNPENHMLFNKILIDDNQDEILDENQDSNNTADNDKFDKDKQLETIRKVALLKFKGSQVLKSQRLYEDIRPLKKRKVSSNNKINDESRNYDKNEFSTITPIQYGEYIIKEKNFNNIENDIGDNINSKVSFKIKLKGNDIFAGLHELATKGVVNPYKTPGWLTGEEGNKFGIIEEGVFSSIHDDTEVITDLI
;
A
#
# COMPACT_ATOMS: atom_id res chain seq x y z
N MET A 1 -30.42 41.01 -18.06
CA MET A 1 -29.02 41.11 -17.64
C MET A 1 -28.61 39.72 -17.15
N VAL A 2 -28.13 38.87 -18.06
CA VAL A 2 -27.75 37.48 -17.76
C VAL A 2 -26.26 37.49 -17.46
N LEU A 3 -25.90 37.24 -16.21
CA LEU A 3 -24.50 37.10 -15.80
C LEU A 3 -24.04 35.71 -16.25
N SER A 4 -23.11 35.63 -17.20
CA SER A 4 -22.47 34.36 -17.54
C SER A 4 -21.58 33.95 -16.37
N ASN A 5 -21.87 32.78 -15.82
CA ASN A 5 -20.98 32.11 -14.87
C ASN A 5 -19.94 31.32 -15.67
N ASP A 6 -19.03 32.04 -16.32
CA ASP A 6 -17.81 31.44 -16.86
C ASP A 6 -16.84 31.25 -15.70
N PHE A 7 -17.08 30.20 -14.90
CA PHE A 7 -16.10 29.75 -13.92
C PHE A 7 -14.82 29.39 -14.66
N ASN A 8 -13.77 30.16 -14.39
CA ASN A 8 -12.41 29.95 -14.82
C ASN A 8 -12.03 28.46 -14.70
N LYS A 9 -12.12 27.75 -15.82
CA LYS A 9 -11.51 26.44 -15.99
C LYS A 9 -10.01 26.69 -16.13
N ILE A 10 -9.33 26.82 -15.00
CA ILE A 10 -7.87 26.91 -14.97
C ILE A 10 -7.36 25.54 -15.38
N ASN A 11 -7.11 25.36 -16.67
CA ASN A 11 -6.38 24.23 -17.19
C ASN A 11 -4.92 24.43 -16.77
N PHE A 12 -4.51 23.77 -15.69
CA PHE A 12 -3.09 23.58 -15.43
C PHE A 12 -2.56 22.70 -16.55
N LYS A 13 -1.91 23.32 -17.54
CA LYS A 13 -1.16 22.59 -18.56
C LYS A 13 0.15 22.15 -17.91
N ILE A 14 0.10 21.03 -17.21
CA ILE A 14 1.29 20.34 -16.72
C ILE A 14 2.03 19.86 -17.97
N ASN A 15 3.32 20.20 -18.10
CA ASN A 15 4.14 19.80 -19.22
C ASN A 15 3.96 18.30 -19.53
N ASP A 16 3.58 17.98 -20.78
CA ASP A 16 3.24 16.65 -21.28
C ASP A 16 4.44 15.65 -21.27
N ASN A 17 5.54 15.98 -20.60
CA ASN A 17 6.76 15.18 -20.53
C ASN A 17 6.91 14.41 -19.21
N ILE A 18 5.91 14.44 -18.35
CA ILE A 18 6.02 13.88 -17.01
C ILE A 18 5.00 12.76 -16.88
N ASN A 19 5.49 11.52 -16.87
CA ASN A 19 4.71 10.28 -16.72
C ASN A 19 3.96 10.17 -15.37
N GLN A 20 3.77 11.26 -14.61
CA GLN A 20 3.03 11.25 -13.35
C GLN A 20 1.53 11.16 -13.63
N SER A 21 0.84 10.32 -12.87
CA SER A 21 -0.60 10.20 -13.00
C SER A 21 -1.25 11.45 -12.43
N ASN A 22 -2.30 11.93 -13.10
CA ASN A 22 -3.08 13.05 -12.60
C ASN A 22 -3.74 12.65 -11.28
N ILE A 23 -3.27 13.23 -10.18
CA ILE A 23 -3.91 13.06 -8.87
C ILE A 23 -5.14 13.97 -8.83
N LEU A 24 -6.31 13.40 -8.55
CA LEU A 24 -7.58 14.15 -8.60
C LEU A 24 -7.81 15.04 -7.37
N ASN A 25 -7.39 14.58 -6.19
CA ASN A 25 -7.70 15.23 -4.93
C ASN A 25 -6.51 16.01 -4.39
N LEU A 26 -6.73 17.25 -3.94
CA LEU A 26 -5.70 18.06 -3.30
C LEU A 26 -5.16 17.39 -2.02
N GLU A 27 -6.02 16.71 -1.28
CA GLU A 27 -5.63 15.94 -0.09
C GLU A 27 -4.64 14.82 -0.46
N SER A 28 -4.89 14.10 -1.55
CA SER A 28 -3.98 13.09 -2.09
C SER A 28 -2.63 13.68 -2.48
N ILE A 29 -2.61 14.85 -3.14
CA ILE A 29 -1.37 15.57 -3.47
C ILE A 29 -0.61 15.95 -2.20
N PHE A 30 -1.32 16.46 -1.20
CA PHE A 30 -0.71 16.83 0.08
C PHE A 30 -0.13 15.62 0.82
N ILE A 31 -0.82 14.47 0.80
CA ILE A 31 -0.31 13.24 1.41
C ILE A 31 0.95 12.75 0.70
N LEU A 32 0.99 12.79 -0.62
CA LEU A 32 2.08 12.23 -1.43
C LEU A 32 3.29 13.17 -1.52
N ASN A 33 3.08 14.45 -1.81
CA ASN A 33 4.14 15.40 -2.13
C ASN A 33 4.22 16.57 -1.13
N GLY A 34 3.27 16.67 -0.20
CA GLY A 34 3.25 17.74 0.79
C GLY A 34 4.14 17.46 2.00
N ILE A 35 4.03 18.34 2.99
CA ILE A 35 4.64 18.17 4.30
C ILE A 35 3.73 17.21 5.08
N SER A 36 3.81 15.92 4.77
CA SER A 36 3.04 14.87 5.43
C SER A 36 3.98 13.76 5.83
N ARG A 37 3.75 13.15 6.99
CA ARG A 37 4.50 11.96 7.43
C ARG A 37 4.31 10.78 6.49
N PHE A 38 3.22 10.78 5.75
CA PHE A 38 2.88 9.74 4.78
C PHE A 38 3.58 9.93 3.43
N SER A 39 4.29 11.04 3.16
CA SER A 39 4.92 11.28 1.85
C SER A 39 5.95 10.21 1.47
N ASN A 40 6.72 9.74 2.46
CA ASN A 40 7.77 8.72 2.30
C ASN A 40 7.47 7.42 3.05
N SER A 41 6.26 7.26 3.59
CA SER A 41 5.90 6.12 4.45
C SER A 41 4.47 5.69 4.16
N LEU A 42 4.28 5.13 2.96
CA LEU A 42 3.00 4.60 2.49
C LEU A 42 2.96 3.07 2.62
N SER A 43 1.76 2.53 2.44
CA SER A 43 1.52 1.09 2.32
C SER A 43 2.07 0.33 3.53
N LYS A 44 2.97 -0.66 3.36
CA LYS A 44 3.55 -1.40 4.50
C LYS A 44 4.24 -0.52 5.54
N TRP A 45 4.70 0.67 5.15
CA TRP A 45 5.40 1.62 6.04
C TRP A 45 4.46 2.62 6.72
N SER A 46 3.17 2.63 6.39
CA SER A 46 2.21 3.59 6.93
C SER A 46 2.11 3.57 8.47
N GLY A 47 2.37 2.42 9.08
CA GLY A 47 2.31 2.25 10.53
C GLY A 47 3.29 3.17 11.28
N TYR A 48 4.42 3.50 10.64
CA TYR A 48 5.41 4.45 11.16
C TYR A 48 4.91 5.89 11.07
N ALA A 49 4.22 6.27 9.98
CA ALA A 49 3.63 7.59 9.83
C ALA A 49 2.48 7.83 10.84
N ASP A 50 1.71 6.78 11.14
CA ASP A 50 0.57 6.81 12.05
C ASP A 50 0.95 6.64 13.55
N ASN A 51 2.24 6.45 13.86
CA ASN A 51 2.71 6.18 15.22
C ASN A 51 1.93 5.02 15.89
N SER A 52 1.61 4.00 15.11
CA SER A 52 0.83 2.84 15.54
C SER A 52 1.71 1.70 16.08
N ILE A 53 2.99 1.71 15.70
CA ILE A 53 3.97 0.66 15.99
C ILE A 53 4.58 0.86 17.38
N ASP A 54 4.94 2.10 17.73
CA ASP A 54 5.66 2.42 18.97
C ASP A 54 4.76 3.11 20.01
N ILE A 55 5.14 2.92 21.28
CA ILE A 55 4.53 3.66 22.41
C ILE A 55 5.40 4.88 22.77
N LEU A 56 4.79 5.89 23.38
CA LEU A 56 5.53 7.04 23.88
C LEU A 56 6.44 6.64 25.04
N PRO A 57 7.59 7.32 25.26
CA PRO A 57 8.55 6.97 26.30
C PRO A 57 7.97 7.05 27.73
N PHE A 58 6.90 7.82 27.93
CA PHE A 58 6.21 7.96 29.22
C PHE A 58 4.90 7.17 29.31
N GLN A 59 4.59 6.35 28.30
CA GLN A 59 3.40 5.53 28.30
C GLN A 59 3.59 4.30 29.18
N ASN A 60 2.49 3.70 29.66
CA ASN A 60 2.57 2.50 30.49
C ASN A 60 3.32 1.39 29.72
N PRO A 61 4.45 0.87 30.25
CA PRO A 61 5.23 -0.18 29.60
C PRO A 61 4.43 -1.48 29.40
N GLU A 62 3.38 -1.74 30.18
CA GLU A 62 2.53 -2.93 30.01
C GLU A 62 1.84 -2.97 28.65
N ASN A 63 1.59 -1.81 28.04
CA ASN A 63 0.99 -1.72 26.71
C ASN A 63 2.01 -1.89 25.57
N HIS A 64 3.29 -2.11 25.89
CA HIS A 64 4.33 -2.29 24.88
C HIS A 64 4.17 -3.65 24.18
N MET A 65 4.37 -3.68 22.86
CA MET A 65 4.19 -4.87 22.02
C MET A 65 4.99 -6.09 22.51
N LEU A 66 6.17 -5.87 23.10
CA LEU A 66 6.98 -6.95 23.69
C LEU A 66 6.31 -7.65 24.87
N PHE A 67 5.56 -6.95 25.71
CA PHE A 67 4.85 -7.55 26.84
C PHE A 67 3.51 -8.14 26.39
N ASN A 68 2.88 -7.52 25.39
CA ASN A 68 1.61 -7.98 24.83
C ASN A 68 1.77 -9.04 23.71
N LYS A 69 2.98 -9.59 23.55
CA LYS A 69 3.32 -10.60 22.53
C LYS A 69 2.44 -11.86 22.59
N ILE A 70 1.86 -12.14 23.76
CA ILE A 70 0.96 -13.27 23.99
C ILE A 70 -0.26 -13.21 23.06
N LEU A 71 -0.67 -12.04 22.56
CA LEU A 71 -1.76 -11.94 21.58
C LEU A 71 -1.34 -12.14 20.11
N ILE A 72 -0.03 -12.23 19.83
CA ILE A 72 0.54 -12.39 18.49
C ILE A 72 0.91 -13.87 18.22
N ASP A 73 1.27 -14.63 19.26
CA ASP A 73 1.76 -16.02 19.15
C ASP A 73 0.69 -17.13 19.21
N ASP A 74 -0.55 -16.86 19.62
CA ASP A 74 -1.63 -17.88 19.65
C ASP A 74 -2.03 -18.45 18.26
N ASN A 75 -1.29 -18.12 17.19
CA ASN A 75 -1.52 -18.63 15.83
C ASN A 75 -0.27 -19.17 15.11
N GLN A 76 0.91 -19.23 15.74
CA GLN A 76 2.14 -19.68 15.05
C GLN A 76 2.67 -21.06 15.44
N ASP A 77 2.19 -21.70 16.52
CA ASP A 77 2.77 -22.96 17.01
C ASP A 77 2.00 -24.26 16.63
N GLU A 78 1.01 -24.22 15.74
CA GLU A 78 0.34 -25.43 15.21
C GLU A 78 0.57 -25.66 13.71
N ILE A 79 1.79 -25.40 13.23
CA ILE A 79 2.22 -25.89 11.93
C ILE A 79 3.61 -26.48 12.13
N LEU A 80 3.66 -27.74 12.60
CA LEU A 80 4.68 -28.76 12.33
C LEU A 80 4.39 -29.99 13.21
N ASP A 81 3.26 -30.66 12.98
CA ASP A 81 3.12 -32.07 13.36
C ASP A 81 2.28 -32.79 12.29
N GLU A 82 2.96 -33.11 11.18
CA GLU A 82 2.51 -34.19 10.29
C GLU A 82 2.63 -35.49 11.08
N ASN A 83 1.54 -35.92 11.72
CA ASN A 83 1.19 -37.32 12.01
C ASN A 83 0.10 -37.35 13.07
N GLN A 84 -1.19 -37.44 12.69
CA GLN A 84 -2.19 -38.36 13.31
C GLN A 84 -3.41 -38.52 12.39
N ASP A 85 -3.44 -39.66 11.72
CA ASP A 85 -4.59 -40.54 11.44
C ASP A 85 -5.99 -39.94 11.23
N SER A 86 -6.36 -39.95 9.94
CA SER A 86 -7.67 -40.36 9.39
C SER A 86 -8.78 -40.69 10.39
N ASN A 87 -9.85 -39.87 10.40
CA ASN A 87 -11.25 -40.30 10.23
C ASN A 87 -12.29 -39.16 10.37
N ASN A 88 -12.02 -37.94 9.90
CA ASN A 88 -13.03 -36.87 9.70
C ASN A 88 -12.56 -35.87 8.61
N THR A 89 -12.43 -36.34 7.38
CA THR A 89 -11.61 -35.66 6.34
C THR A 89 -12.30 -34.42 5.72
N ALA A 90 -13.62 -34.31 5.70
CA ALA A 90 -14.28 -33.21 4.98
C ALA A 90 -14.40 -31.90 5.77
N ASP A 91 -14.63 -31.98 7.09
CA ASP A 91 -14.85 -30.78 7.92
C ASP A 91 -13.52 -30.18 8.43
N ASN A 92 -12.50 -31.01 8.66
CA ASN A 92 -11.16 -30.54 9.03
C ASN A 92 -10.46 -29.82 7.86
N ASP A 93 -10.57 -30.36 6.63
CA ASP A 93 -9.99 -29.74 5.43
C ASP A 93 -10.56 -28.34 5.13
N LYS A 94 -11.80 -28.05 5.58
CA LYS A 94 -12.43 -26.74 5.41
C LYS A 94 -11.92 -25.75 6.47
N PHE A 95 -11.79 -26.20 7.71
CA PHE A 95 -11.28 -25.39 8.82
C PHE A 95 -9.84 -24.92 8.56
N ASP A 96 -8.98 -25.79 8.06
CA ASP A 96 -7.58 -25.44 7.76
C ASP A 96 -7.47 -24.44 6.60
N LYS A 97 -8.32 -24.57 5.57
CA LYS A 97 -8.37 -23.61 4.46
C LYS A 97 -8.87 -22.24 4.90
N ASP A 98 -9.86 -22.20 5.78
CA ASP A 98 -10.38 -20.94 6.32
C ASP A 98 -9.33 -20.24 7.20
N LYS A 99 -8.57 -20.99 8.01
CA LYS A 99 -7.43 -20.47 8.80
C LYS A 99 -6.32 -19.91 7.90
N GLN A 100 -5.93 -20.65 6.85
CA GLN A 100 -4.94 -20.19 5.86
C GLN A 100 -5.42 -18.96 5.09
N LEU A 101 -6.69 -18.90 4.73
CA LEU A 101 -7.24 -17.73 4.06
C LEU A 101 -7.15 -16.51 4.97
N GLU A 102 -7.48 -16.66 6.25
CA GLU A 102 -7.41 -15.58 7.22
C GLU A 102 -5.97 -15.07 7.45
N THR A 103 -4.97 -15.96 7.47
CA THR A 103 -3.57 -15.52 7.53
C THR A 103 -3.15 -14.78 6.25
N ILE A 104 -3.58 -15.23 5.08
CA ILE A 104 -3.36 -14.52 3.81
C ILE A 104 -4.00 -13.14 3.83
N ARG A 105 -5.24 -13.00 4.33
CA ARG A 105 -5.90 -11.70 4.47
C ARG A 105 -5.13 -10.76 5.38
N LYS A 106 -4.69 -11.23 6.54
CA LYS A 106 -3.88 -10.45 7.49
C LYS A 106 -2.56 -9.99 6.85
N VAL A 107 -1.88 -10.88 6.14
CA VAL A 107 -0.61 -10.55 5.45
C VAL A 107 -0.84 -9.56 4.31
N ALA A 108 -1.89 -9.74 3.51
CA ALA A 108 -2.26 -8.78 2.48
C ALA A 108 -2.55 -7.39 3.08
N LEU A 109 -3.32 -7.34 4.17
CA LEU A 109 -3.61 -6.11 4.88
C LEU A 109 -2.34 -5.41 5.36
N LEU A 110 -1.41 -6.14 5.99
CA LEU A 110 -0.12 -5.58 6.43
C LEU A 110 0.73 -5.09 5.25
N LYS A 111 0.73 -5.81 4.12
CA LYS A 111 1.52 -5.44 2.93
C LYS A 111 1.03 -4.17 2.24
N PHE A 112 -0.29 -4.05 2.07
CA PHE A 112 -0.89 -2.94 1.32
C PHE A 112 -1.28 -1.75 2.21
N LYS A 113 -1.58 -1.98 3.50
CA LYS A 113 -2.00 -0.92 4.43
C LYS A 113 -1.04 -0.66 5.58
N GLY A 114 -0.09 -1.56 5.90
CA GLY A 114 0.91 -1.37 6.96
C GLY A 114 0.41 -1.59 8.39
N SER A 115 -0.85 -1.27 8.68
CA SER A 115 -1.48 -1.53 9.97
C SER A 115 -2.88 -2.13 9.79
N GLN A 116 -3.30 -2.94 10.77
CA GLN A 116 -4.64 -3.51 10.83
C GLN A 116 -5.71 -2.44 11.16
N VAL A 117 -5.32 -1.40 11.92
CA VAL A 117 -6.18 -0.27 12.25
C VAL A 117 -5.41 1.02 12.01
N LEU A 118 -5.85 1.81 11.04
CA LEU A 118 -5.39 3.19 10.86
C LEU A 118 -6.06 4.04 11.95
N LYS A 119 -5.27 4.52 12.91
CA LYS A 119 -5.75 5.39 14.00
C LYS A 119 -6.06 6.79 13.46
N SER A 120 -5.29 7.26 12.49
CA SER A 120 -5.52 8.55 11.85
C SER A 120 -6.40 8.44 10.59
N GLN A 121 -7.66 8.83 10.73
CA GLN A 121 -8.54 9.10 9.58
C GLN A 121 -8.31 10.47 8.95
N ARG A 122 -7.53 11.32 9.63
CA ARG A 122 -7.17 12.68 9.21
C ARG A 122 -5.67 12.86 9.31
N LEU A 123 -5.13 13.66 8.41
CA LEU A 123 -3.80 14.20 8.53
C LEU A 123 -3.61 14.81 9.92
N TYR A 124 -2.52 14.44 10.58
CA TYR A 124 -2.17 14.90 11.94
C TYR A 124 -2.14 16.44 12.05
N GLU A 125 -1.94 17.11 10.93
CA GLU A 125 -1.81 18.57 10.81
C GLU A 125 -3.16 19.31 10.66
N ASP A 126 -4.29 18.59 10.54
CA ASP A 126 -5.59 19.24 10.46
C ASP A 126 -6.08 19.70 11.84
N ILE A 127 -5.68 20.92 12.22
CA ILE A 127 -6.05 21.57 13.49
C ILE A 127 -7.53 22.00 13.53
N ARG A 128 -8.28 21.85 12.41
CA ARG A 128 -9.68 22.29 12.37
C ARG A 128 -10.50 21.46 13.36
N PRO A 129 -11.23 22.11 14.29
CA PRO A 129 -12.05 21.39 15.25
C PRO A 129 -13.05 20.52 14.50
N LEU A 130 -13.14 19.25 14.90
CA LEU A 130 -14.16 18.33 14.42
C LEU A 130 -15.52 18.98 14.64
N LYS A 131 -16.13 19.50 13.57
CA LYS A 131 -17.47 20.07 13.62
C LYS A 131 -18.41 18.90 13.89
N LYS A 132 -18.67 18.64 15.19
CA LYS A 132 -19.68 17.68 15.63
C LYS A 132 -21.00 18.24 15.12
N ARG A 133 -21.46 17.73 13.98
CA ARG A 133 -22.81 18.00 13.49
C ARG A 133 -23.73 17.56 14.63
N LYS A 134 -24.51 18.49 15.20
CA LYS A 134 -25.49 18.17 16.24
C LYS A 134 -26.45 17.14 15.64
N VAL A 135 -26.22 15.86 15.95
CA VAL A 135 -27.19 14.79 15.71
C VAL A 135 -28.27 15.02 16.75
N SER A 136 -29.49 15.29 16.28
CA SER A 136 -30.65 15.40 17.14
C SER A 136 -30.83 14.07 17.89
N SER A 137 -30.96 14.15 19.20
CA SER A 137 -31.01 13.07 20.16
C SER A 137 -32.02 11.97 19.80
N ASN A 138 -31.55 10.70 19.75
CA ASN A 138 -32.11 9.64 20.61
C ASN A 138 -31.43 8.27 20.55
N ASN A 139 -30.35 8.07 19.80
CA ASN A 139 -29.56 6.84 19.90
C ASN A 139 -28.12 7.17 20.30
N LYS A 140 -27.77 6.92 21.56
CA LYS A 140 -26.38 6.73 21.99
C LYS A 140 -25.89 5.41 21.37
N ILE A 141 -25.48 5.49 20.11
CA ILE A 141 -24.66 4.45 19.48
C ILE A 141 -23.23 4.99 19.52
N ASN A 142 -22.33 4.12 20.00
CA ASN A 142 -20.91 4.38 20.16
C ASN A 142 -20.33 5.09 18.93
N ASP A 143 -19.50 6.10 19.19
CA ASP A 143 -18.86 7.03 18.24
C ASP A 143 -17.79 6.32 17.35
N GLU A 144 -17.99 5.04 16.98
CA GLU A 144 -17.15 4.26 16.06
C GLU A 144 -17.74 4.19 14.64
N SER A 145 -19.00 4.59 14.45
CA SER A 145 -19.71 4.44 13.18
C SER A 145 -19.82 5.75 12.38
N ARG A 146 -18.67 6.36 12.04
CA ARG A 146 -18.58 7.32 10.91
C ARG A 146 -17.90 6.71 9.68
N ASN A 147 -17.97 5.39 9.54
CA ASN A 147 -17.62 4.64 8.32
C ASN A 147 -18.73 4.77 7.27
N TYR A 148 -18.98 5.99 6.76
CA TYR A 148 -19.67 6.11 5.48
C TYR A 148 -18.64 5.82 4.37
N ASP A 149 -18.73 4.60 3.82
CA ASP A 149 -18.34 4.18 2.47
C ASP A 149 -16.86 4.27 2.06
N LYS A 150 -15.91 4.05 2.98
CA LYS A 150 -14.57 3.63 2.58
C LYS A 150 -14.54 2.10 2.55
N ASN A 151 -14.50 1.53 1.34
CA ASN A 151 -14.31 0.09 1.14
C ASN A 151 -13.14 -0.40 2.02
N GLU A 152 -13.26 -1.59 2.58
CA GLU A 152 -12.21 -2.17 3.45
C GLU A 152 -10.83 -2.22 2.78
N PHE A 153 -10.79 -2.19 1.45
CA PHE A 153 -9.57 -2.17 0.65
C PHE A 153 -9.05 -0.78 0.28
N SER A 154 -9.84 0.28 0.48
CA SER A 154 -9.46 1.64 0.06
C SER A 154 -8.14 2.07 0.67
N THR A 155 -7.26 2.62 -0.15
CA THR A 155 -6.00 3.17 0.34
C THR A 155 -6.19 4.55 0.96
N ILE A 156 -5.16 5.02 1.67
CA ILE A 156 -5.13 6.39 2.23
C ILE A 156 -5.20 7.41 1.10
N THR A 157 -4.48 7.15 0.01
CA THR A 157 -4.41 8.01 -1.17
C THR A 157 -4.72 7.20 -2.42
N PRO A 158 -5.88 7.42 -3.08
CA PRO A 158 -6.23 6.69 -4.29
C PRO A 158 -5.30 7.08 -5.44
N ILE A 159 -4.72 6.07 -6.09
CA ILE A 159 -3.81 6.21 -7.23
C ILE A 159 -4.44 5.52 -8.44
N GLN A 160 -4.52 6.23 -9.57
CA GLN A 160 -5.32 5.77 -10.70
C GLN A 160 -4.54 5.05 -11.79
N TYR A 161 -3.27 5.38 -11.92
CA TYR A 161 -2.41 4.84 -12.95
C TYR A 161 -1.08 4.46 -12.32
N GLY A 162 -0.44 3.41 -12.83
CA GLY A 162 0.95 3.15 -12.56
C GLY A 162 1.64 2.39 -13.68
N GLU A 163 2.90 2.75 -13.93
CA GLU A 163 3.74 2.15 -14.96
C GLU A 163 5.07 1.71 -14.35
N TYR A 164 5.41 0.44 -14.54
CA TYR A 164 6.65 -0.13 -14.02
C TYR A 164 7.39 -0.83 -15.15
N ILE A 165 8.68 -0.52 -15.30
CA ILE A 165 9.54 -1.14 -16.31
C ILE A 165 10.54 -2.00 -15.56
N ILE A 166 10.36 -3.31 -15.64
CA ILE A 166 11.30 -4.26 -15.05
C ILE A 166 12.36 -4.59 -16.09
N LYS A 167 13.63 -4.48 -15.71
CA LYS A 167 14.77 -4.91 -16.52
C LYS A 167 15.61 -5.87 -15.67
N GLU A 168 15.60 -7.13 -16.05
CA GLU A 168 16.40 -8.16 -15.42
C GLU A 168 17.53 -8.61 -16.34
N LYS A 169 18.69 -8.90 -15.74
CA LYS A 169 19.77 -9.61 -16.42
C LYS A 169 19.39 -11.09 -16.46
N ASN A 170 19.52 -11.73 -17.61
CA ASN A 170 19.18 -13.14 -17.75
C ASN A 170 20.06 -14.03 -16.86
N PHE A 171 19.44 -15.03 -16.22
CA PHE A 171 20.09 -16.02 -15.37
C PHE A 171 20.54 -17.30 -16.11
N ASN A 172 20.52 -17.31 -17.44
CA ASN A 172 20.95 -18.45 -18.26
C ASN A 172 22.17 -17.99 -19.09
N ASN A 173 23.41 -18.48 -18.98
CA ASN A 173 23.92 -19.78 -18.53
C ASN A 173 25.28 -19.61 -17.82
N ILE A 174 25.40 -20.13 -16.60
CA ILE A 174 26.66 -20.72 -16.15
C ILE A 174 26.74 -22.07 -16.86
N GLU A 175 27.85 -22.31 -17.55
CA GLU A 175 28.22 -23.57 -18.22
C GLU A 175 27.47 -23.88 -19.53
N ASN A 176 27.91 -23.26 -20.64
CA ASN A 176 28.60 -23.98 -21.72
C ASN A 176 28.88 -23.04 -22.91
N ASP A 177 30.17 -22.87 -23.18
CA ASP A 177 30.83 -22.73 -24.47
C ASP A 177 30.39 -21.70 -25.53
N ILE A 178 31.37 -20.83 -25.85
CA ILE A 178 31.75 -20.40 -27.21
C ILE A 178 30.76 -19.47 -27.92
N GLY A 179 31.07 -18.18 -27.85
CA GLY A 179 30.97 -17.27 -28.99
C GLY A 179 29.57 -17.03 -29.54
N ASP A 180 28.73 -16.33 -28.78
CA ASP A 180 28.04 -15.15 -29.29
C ASP A 180 27.40 -14.38 -28.13
N ASN A 181 27.70 -13.08 -28.10
CA ASN A 181 27.52 -12.16 -27.00
C ASN A 181 26.06 -11.69 -26.87
N ILE A 182 25.11 -12.63 -26.71
CA ILE A 182 23.69 -12.31 -26.54
C ILE A 182 23.40 -12.23 -25.04
N ASN A 183 23.91 -11.16 -24.43
CA ASN A 183 23.50 -10.72 -23.10
C ASN A 183 22.07 -10.17 -23.21
N SER A 184 21.11 -11.07 -23.39
CA SER A 184 19.71 -10.75 -23.58
C SER A 184 19.17 -10.23 -22.25
N LYS A 185 18.97 -8.93 -22.14
CA LYS A 185 18.24 -8.35 -21.01
C LYS A 185 16.76 -8.60 -21.25
N VAL A 186 16.09 -9.27 -20.30
CA VAL A 186 14.64 -9.39 -20.34
C VAL A 186 14.07 -8.11 -19.75
N SER A 187 13.23 -7.44 -20.53
CA SER A 187 12.50 -6.28 -20.05
C SER A 187 11.03 -6.43 -20.34
N PHE A 188 10.20 -6.15 -19.35
CA PHE A 188 8.76 -6.11 -19.50
C PHE A 188 8.17 -4.90 -18.78
N LYS A 189 7.05 -4.43 -19.30
CA LYS A 189 6.39 -3.21 -18.86
C LYS A 189 5.00 -3.56 -18.34
N ILE A 190 4.76 -3.24 -17.08
CA ILE A 190 3.46 -3.38 -16.43
C ILE A 190 2.76 -2.02 -16.45
N LYS A 191 1.50 -1.98 -16.88
CA LYS A 191 0.63 -0.81 -16.80
C LYS A 191 -0.64 -1.15 -16.04
N LEU A 192 -0.89 -0.44 -14.95
CA LEU A 192 -2.07 -0.59 -14.11
C LEU A 192 -2.95 0.65 -14.25
N LYS A 193 -4.27 0.45 -14.36
CA LYS A 193 -5.28 1.52 -14.49
C LYS A 193 -6.51 1.18 -13.66
N GLY A 194 -7.05 2.15 -12.93
CA GLY A 194 -8.26 2.01 -12.14
C GLY A 194 -8.58 3.29 -11.35
N ASN A 195 -9.60 3.23 -10.48
CA ASN A 195 -9.89 4.35 -9.57
C ASN A 195 -8.90 4.38 -8.38
N ASP A 196 -8.51 3.19 -7.90
CA ASP A 196 -7.48 2.97 -6.89
C ASP A 196 -6.81 1.62 -7.19
N ILE A 197 -5.63 1.66 -7.82
CA ILE A 197 -4.92 0.45 -8.28
C ILE A 197 -4.48 -0.43 -7.13
N PHE A 198 -4.05 0.16 -6.00
CA PHE A 198 -3.52 -0.57 -4.87
C PHE A 198 -4.64 -1.14 -4.00
N ALA A 199 -5.78 -0.46 -3.90
CA ALA A 199 -6.98 -1.06 -3.31
C ALA A 199 -7.45 -2.28 -4.11
N GLY A 200 -7.43 -2.19 -5.44
CA GLY A 200 -7.75 -3.33 -6.31
C GLY A 200 -6.78 -4.49 -6.14
N LEU A 201 -5.47 -4.22 -6.08
CA LEU A 201 -4.46 -5.25 -5.82
C LEU A 201 -4.60 -5.89 -4.44
N HIS A 202 -4.91 -5.08 -3.42
CA HIS A 202 -5.18 -5.56 -2.06
C HIS A 202 -6.41 -6.49 -2.03
N GLU A 203 -7.48 -6.13 -2.74
CA GLU A 203 -8.66 -6.98 -2.89
C GLU A 203 -8.31 -8.30 -3.58
N LEU A 204 -7.54 -8.26 -4.67
CA LEU A 204 -7.10 -9.46 -5.39
C LEU A 204 -6.19 -10.36 -4.54
N ALA A 205 -5.33 -9.77 -3.71
CA ALA A 205 -4.49 -10.51 -2.78
C ALA A 205 -5.31 -11.19 -1.67
N THR A 206 -6.30 -10.48 -1.13
CA THR A 206 -7.24 -10.99 -0.12
C THR A 206 -8.07 -12.16 -0.65
N LYS A 207 -8.40 -12.14 -1.95
CA LYS A 207 -9.11 -13.23 -2.65
C LYS A 207 -8.19 -14.40 -3.07
N GLY A 208 -6.88 -14.30 -2.84
CA GLY A 208 -5.91 -15.34 -3.20
C GLY A 208 -5.54 -15.39 -4.69
N VAL A 209 -5.96 -14.40 -5.50
CA VAL A 209 -5.57 -14.29 -6.91
C VAL A 209 -4.09 -13.88 -7.04
N VAL A 210 -3.64 -13.00 -6.13
CA VAL A 210 -2.26 -12.54 -6.03
C VAL A 210 -1.68 -13.05 -4.72
N ASN A 211 -0.48 -13.63 -4.76
CA ASN A 211 0.19 -14.09 -3.54
C ASN A 211 0.87 -12.90 -2.83
N PRO A 212 0.42 -12.48 -1.63
CA PRO A 212 0.99 -11.32 -0.93
C PRO A 212 2.43 -11.56 -0.43
N TYR A 213 2.85 -12.82 -0.25
CA TYR A 213 4.22 -13.15 0.16
C TYR A 213 5.24 -12.93 -0.96
N LYS A 214 4.83 -13.12 -2.22
CA LYS A 214 5.68 -12.93 -3.41
C LYS A 214 5.53 -11.56 -4.05
N THR A 215 4.63 -10.72 -3.54
CA THR A 215 4.38 -9.38 -4.08
C THR A 215 5.54 -8.45 -3.66
N PRO A 216 6.27 -7.84 -4.62
CA PRO A 216 7.39 -6.96 -4.31
C PRO A 216 6.91 -5.59 -3.80
N GLY A 217 7.76 -4.89 -3.05
CA GLY A 217 7.39 -3.62 -2.40
C GLY A 217 7.02 -2.48 -3.36
N TRP A 218 7.64 -2.43 -4.55
CA TRP A 218 7.26 -1.43 -5.56
C TRP A 218 5.85 -1.65 -6.11
N LEU A 219 5.26 -2.84 -5.94
CA LEU A 219 3.90 -3.18 -6.38
C LEU A 219 2.85 -3.03 -5.27
N THR A 220 3.27 -2.82 -4.02
CA THR A 220 2.36 -2.63 -2.88
C THR A 220 1.98 -1.16 -2.64
N GLY A 221 2.56 -0.23 -3.40
CA GLY A 221 2.27 1.21 -3.30
C GLY A 221 3.16 1.98 -2.33
N GLU A 222 4.34 1.44 -1.99
CA GLU A 222 5.31 2.10 -1.10
C GLU A 222 5.79 3.45 -1.66
N GLU A 223 5.98 3.52 -2.97
CA GLU A 223 6.49 4.71 -3.68
C GLU A 223 5.37 5.70 -4.09
N GLY A 224 4.12 5.42 -3.70
CA GLY A 224 2.98 6.29 -4.00
C GLY A 224 2.76 6.49 -5.51
N ASN A 225 2.70 7.74 -5.96
CA ASN A 225 2.48 8.11 -7.37
C ASN A 225 3.76 8.10 -8.22
N LYS A 226 4.88 7.57 -7.70
CA LYS A 226 6.11 7.47 -8.47
C LYS A 226 6.09 6.22 -9.35
N PHE A 227 6.56 6.39 -10.58
CA PHE A 227 6.70 5.33 -11.58
C PHE A 227 8.14 5.29 -12.04
N GLY A 228 8.62 4.10 -12.32
CA GLY A 228 10.04 3.86 -12.30
C GLY A 228 10.49 2.64 -13.08
N ILE A 229 11.80 2.54 -13.15
CA ILE A 229 12.51 1.39 -13.68
C ILE A 229 12.95 0.55 -12.47
N ILE A 230 12.76 -0.75 -12.57
CA ILE A 230 13.25 -1.72 -11.59
C ILE A 230 14.41 -2.46 -12.24
N GLU A 231 15.61 -2.26 -11.70
CA GLU A 231 16.83 -2.95 -12.09
C GLU A 231 17.38 -3.72 -10.88
N GLU A 232 17.60 -5.03 -11.03
CA GLU A 232 18.15 -5.89 -9.96
C GLU A 232 17.36 -5.84 -8.63
N GLY A 233 16.05 -5.63 -8.72
CA GLY A 233 15.16 -5.55 -7.56
C GLY A 233 15.12 -4.18 -6.87
N VAL A 234 15.91 -3.19 -7.32
CA VAL A 234 15.91 -1.82 -6.82
C VAL A 234 15.03 -0.93 -7.69
N PHE A 235 14.18 -0.12 -7.07
CA PHE A 235 13.33 0.85 -7.76
C PHE A 235 14.04 2.18 -7.93
N SER A 236 13.98 2.76 -9.14
CA SER A 236 14.48 4.09 -9.47
C SER A 236 13.37 4.93 -10.11
N SER A 237 13.05 6.08 -9.52
CA SER A 237 12.11 7.05 -10.10
C SER A 237 12.65 7.59 -11.41
N ILE A 238 11.82 7.70 -12.43
CA ILE A 238 12.22 8.33 -13.71
C ILE A 238 12.63 9.82 -13.53
N HIS A 239 12.21 10.47 -12.45
CA HIS A 239 12.51 11.88 -12.18
C HIS A 239 13.88 12.15 -11.56
N ASP A 240 14.36 11.27 -10.68
CA ASP A 240 15.54 11.55 -9.86
C ASP A 240 16.84 11.50 -10.68
N ASP A 241 16.82 10.78 -11.82
CA ASP A 241 17.97 10.65 -12.73
C ASP A 241 18.25 11.93 -13.54
N THR A 242 17.32 12.89 -13.59
CA THR A 242 17.48 14.11 -14.40
C THR A 242 18.16 15.27 -13.68
N GLU A 243 18.22 15.27 -12.34
CA GLU A 243 18.82 16.38 -11.58
C GLU A 243 20.34 16.23 -11.38
N VAL A 244 20.91 15.05 -11.60
CA VAL A 244 22.36 14.82 -11.38
C VAL A 244 23.24 15.40 -12.51
N ILE A 245 22.66 15.77 -13.67
CA ILE A 245 23.45 16.21 -14.84
C ILE A 245 23.59 17.74 -14.95
N THR A 246 22.86 18.55 -14.16
CA THR A 246 22.89 20.02 -14.32
C THR A 246 23.88 20.78 -13.43
N ASP A 247 24.54 20.14 -12.47
CA ASP A 247 25.47 20.82 -11.53
C ASP A 247 26.95 20.77 -11.94
N LEU A 248 27.23 20.51 -13.23
CA LEU A 248 28.58 20.59 -13.80
C LEU A 248 28.60 21.45 -15.08
N ILE A 249 28.22 22.73 -14.97
CA ILE A 249 28.67 23.81 -15.88
C ILE A 249 28.97 25.06 -15.07
#